data_AF-A0A7V3BNB3-F1
#
_entry.id   AF-A0A7V3BNB3-F1
#
_cell.length_a   1.000
_cell.length_b   1.000
_cell.length_c   1.000
_cell.angle_alpha   90.00
_cell.angle_beta   90.00
_cell.angle_gamma   90.00
#
_symmetry.space_group_name_H-M   'P 1'
#
loop_
_entity.id
_entity.type
_entity.pdbx_description
1 polymer ?
#
loop_
_entity_poly.entity_id
_entity_poly.type
_entity_poly.pdbx_seq_one_letter_code
_entity_poly.pdbx_strand_id
1 'polypeptide(L)'
;MAAGAWHAAVRGCTAAGSRCPSGELRGTVDLWRERLDVALLGKSPLAIVGTRLPGLRFQQGVLDTQLNIRGRLRAPDFDGRVFLKEGAIYIDAINENLSQLDGEIQFADHTIAIRSVQGRLAGGNLGVTGEARLQGLQLHAISMTTQMSQVRLRYPAGLFTVLDAELVISGNAVQQLVTGEVHLSRGRYRQDFDLAALLRQWRQRALEPPTVAQQRLQLDIRVASRDSLRIESRLAKLQLLPDLNGRGSVSRPVVLGRVEIDKGTVDMAGTRFSTISGSVDFLNPARTEPFFDIAADTQKSDYQIHVVATGTPQHIDLQLTAEPPLAEPDILALLTVGATGQALTTGLTTVLPDRVSAFLSGRLAEEIGRGVGGLVGVDRLDIEPLVGGAQRVGGPRVTVGKDVSRNLSVTYSTILGSTQEDTVTVEYRLTDDLSILGVRDARGDVGVDVKYSIRFA
;
A
#
# COMPACT_ATOMS: atom_id res chain seq x y z
N MET A 1 -48.16 16.20 -37.71
CA MET A 1 -48.09 15.99 -36.24
C MET A 1 -46.91 15.04 -36.00
N ALA A 2 -45.88 15.32 -35.21
CA ALA A 2 -45.82 16.10 -33.99
C ALA A 2 -44.46 16.83 -33.86
N ALA A 3 -44.47 18.15 -34.06
CA ALA A 3 -43.60 19.02 -33.28
C ALA A 3 -44.36 19.23 -31.96
N GLY A 4 -43.92 18.59 -30.89
CA GLY A 4 -44.56 18.73 -29.59
C GLY A 4 -43.87 19.85 -28.82
N ALA A 5 -44.60 20.91 -28.50
CA ALA A 5 -44.21 21.80 -27.42
C ALA A 5 -44.63 21.11 -26.12
N TRP A 6 -43.66 20.87 -25.24
CA TRP A 6 -43.91 20.22 -23.96
C TRP A 6 -43.47 21.16 -22.85
N HIS A 7 -44.32 21.26 -21.83
CA HIS A 7 -44.02 21.94 -20.58
C HIS A 7 -44.07 20.88 -19.49
N ALA A 8 -42.92 20.58 -18.90
CA ALA A 8 -42.79 19.61 -17.83
C ALA A 8 -42.25 20.32 -16.59
N ALA A 9 -43.13 20.60 -15.64
CA ALA A 9 -42.73 21.08 -14.32
C ALA A 9 -42.65 19.90 -13.36
N VAL A 10 -41.46 19.67 -12.79
CA VAL A 10 -41.27 18.67 -11.73
C VAL A 10 -41.36 19.38 -10.39
N ARG A 11 -42.47 19.15 -9.68
CA ARG A 11 -42.71 19.69 -8.32
C ARG A 11 -42.67 18.56 -7.28
N GLY A 12 -41.45 18.16 -6.90
CA GLY A 12 -41.19 17.33 -5.71
C GLY A 12 -41.72 15.89 -5.76
N CYS A 13 -40.98 14.96 -5.11
CA CYS A 13 -41.50 13.63 -4.80
C CYS A 13 -41.79 13.55 -3.29
N THR A 14 -42.87 12.88 -2.91
CA THR A 14 -43.16 12.54 -1.51
C THR A 14 -42.33 11.32 -1.11
N ALA A 15 -41.02 11.50 -0.92
CA ALA A 15 -40.15 10.47 -0.35
C ALA A 15 -39.46 11.04 0.88
N ALA A 16 -39.78 10.49 2.04
CA ALA A 16 -39.20 10.88 3.32
C ALA A 16 -37.67 10.67 3.28
N GLY A 17 -36.92 11.77 3.23
CA GLY A 17 -35.46 11.77 3.47
C GLY A 17 -34.56 12.19 2.30
N SER A 18 -35.06 12.39 1.08
CA SER A 18 -34.25 12.88 -0.05
C SER A 18 -34.67 14.28 -0.51
N ARG A 19 -33.71 15.22 -0.63
CA ARG A 19 -33.94 16.51 -1.30
C ARG A 19 -34.43 16.18 -2.72
N CYS A 20 -35.66 16.53 -3.08
CA CYS A 20 -36.21 16.18 -4.39
C CYS A 20 -35.74 17.17 -5.47
N PRO A 21 -35.58 16.73 -6.73
CA PRO A 21 -35.40 17.67 -7.82
C PRO A 21 -36.64 18.58 -7.89
N SER A 22 -36.39 19.87 -8.00
CA SER A 22 -37.41 20.91 -8.16
C SER A 22 -36.96 21.80 -9.31
N GLY A 23 -37.75 21.84 -10.36
CA GLY A 23 -37.31 22.52 -11.56
C GLY A 23 -38.33 22.45 -12.66
N GLU A 24 -38.05 23.21 -13.69
CA GLU A 24 -38.88 23.38 -14.84
C GLU A 24 -38.07 23.08 -16.09
N LEU A 25 -38.64 22.22 -16.93
CA LEU A 25 -38.11 21.91 -18.25
C LEU A 25 -39.15 22.39 -19.26
N ARG A 26 -38.77 23.40 -20.05
CA ARG A 26 -39.61 23.99 -21.09
C ARG A 26 -38.92 23.85 -22.43
N GLY A 27 -39.61 23.44 -23.47
CA GLY A 27 -38.99 23.42 -24.78
C GLY A 27 -39.80 22.74 -25.87
N THR A 28 -39.20 22.69 -27.05
CA THR A 28 -39.69 21.95 -28.21
C THR A 28 -38.64 20.91 -28.62
N VAL A 29 -39.12 19.72 -28.95
CA VAL A 29 -38.30 18.67 -29.56
C VAL A 29 -38.97 18.27 -30.87
N ASP A 30 -38.25 18.44 -31.98
CA ASP A 30 -38.67 18.02 -33.31
C ASP A 30 -37.87 16.77 -33.68
N LEU A 31 -38.48 15.61 -33.44
CA LEU A 31 -37.86 14.30 -33.70
C LEU A 31 -37.62 14.06 -35.20
N TRP A 32 -38.40 14.69 -36.09
CA TRP A 32 -38.27 14.51 -37.54
C TRP A 32 -37.11 15.32 -38.11
N ARG A 33 -36.91 16.53 -37.62
CA ARG A 33 -35.75 17.37 -37.99
C ARG A 33 -34.51 17.06 -37.17
N GLU A 34 -34.61 16.13 -36.23
CA GLU A 34 -33.60 15.83 -35.21
C GLU A 34 -33.12 17.10 -34.48
N ARG A 35 -34.03 18.01 -34.12
CA ARG A 35 -33.70 19.28 -33.43
C ARG A 35 -34.35 19.38 -32.07
N LEU A 36 -33.69 20.10 -31.17
CA LEU A 36 -34.23 20.45 -29.86
C LEU A 36 -33.94 21.91 -29.50
N ASP A 37 -34.83 22.51 -28.73
CA ASP A 37 -34.65 23.78 -28.03
C ASP A 37 -35.33 23.65 -26.66
N VAL A 38 -34.51 23.41 -25.63
CA VAL A 38 -34.96 23.05 -24.28
C VAL A 38 -34.24 23.92 -23.26
N ALA A 39 -35.00 24.61 -22.42
CA ALA A 39 -34.51 25.30 -21.24
C ALA A 39 -34.73 24.44 -19.99
N LEU A 40 -33.67 24.22 -19.24
CA LEU A 40 -33.63 23.54 -17.95
C LEU A 40 -33.32 24.55 -16.85
N LEU A 41 -34.28 24.78 -15.96
CA LEU A 41 -34.18 25.73 -14.85
C LEU A 41 -34.57 25.04 -13.56
N GLY A 42 -33.64 24.86 -12.61
CA GLY A 42 -34.03 24.32 -11.30
C GLY A 42 -32.90 23.71 -10.50
N LYS A 43 -33.28 23.23 -9.32
CA LYS A 43 -32.41 22.59 -8.34
C LYS A 43 -32.57 21.08 -8.39
N SER A 44 -31.47 20.36 -8.54
CA SER A 44 -31.45 18.90 -8.51
C SER A 44 -30.40 18.35 -7.54
N PRO A 45 -30.62 17.18 -6.94
CA PRO A 45 -29.59 16.51 -6.16
C PRO A 45 -28.39 16.11 -7.02
N LEU A 46 -27.18 16.33 -6.51
CA LEU A 46 -25.93 15.94 -7.17
C LEU A 46 -25.88 14.43 -7.48
N ALA A 47 -26.46 13.60 -6.61
CA ALA A 47 -26.50 12.15 -6.76
C ALA A 47 -27.16 11.67 -8.07
N ILE A 48 -28.07 12.46 -8.66
CA ILE A 48 -28.73 12.12 -9.94
C ILE A 48 -27.72 12.12 -11.11
N VAL A 49 -26.76 13.04 -11.09
CA VAL A 49 -25.70 13.13 -12.11
C VAL A 49 -24.68 11.99 -11.96
N GLY A 50 -24.50 11.51 -10.74
CA GLY A 50 -23.37 10.67 -10.35
C GLY A 50 -23.41 9.19 -10.71
N THR A 51 -24.45 8.69 -11.37
CA THR A 51 -24.61 7.26 -11.67
C THR A 51 -23.73 6.74 -12.81
N ARG A 52 -22.86 7.59 -13.40
CA ARG A 52 -22.21 7.30 -14.70
C ARG A 52 -20.67 7.43 -14.72
N LEU A 53 -20.03 7.83 -13.63
CA LEU A 53 -18.56 8.00 -13.58
C LEU A 53 -17.92 6.90 -12.72
N PRO A 54 -17.22 5.92 -13.32
CA PRO A 54 -16.52 4.88 -12.58
C PRO A 54 -15.50 5.47 -11.60
N GLY A 55 -15.49 4.96 -10.35
CA GLY A 55 -14.55 5.38 -9.31
C GLY A 55 -14.92 6.65 -8.54
N LEU A 56 -16.01 7.34 -8.91
CA LEU A 56 -16.56 8.49 -8.20
C LEU A 56 -17.99 8.22 -7.77
N ARG A 57 -18.27 8.32 -6.47
CA ARG A 57 -19.62 8.16 -5.93
C ARG A 57 -20.13 9.47 -5.37
N PHE A 58 -21.12 10.04 -6.05
CA PHE A 58 -21.73 11.31 -5.68
C PHE A 58 -22.77 11.08 -4.58
N GLN A 59 -22.56 11.67 -3.41
CA GLN A 59 -23.34 11.36 -2.20
C GLN A 59 -24.38 12.44 -1.90
N GLN A 60 -23.94 13.68 -1.80
CA GLN A 60 -24.75 14.83 -1.38
C GLN A 60 -24.41 16.06 -2.21
N GLY A 61 -25.35 17.01 -2.29
CA GLY A 61 -25.15 18.31 -2.92
C GLY A 61 -26.38 18.74 -3.69
N VAL A 62 -26.47 20.04 -3.95
CA VAL A 62 -27.52 20.63 -4.79
C VAL A 62 -26.86 21.28 -5.99
N LEU A 63 -27.34 20.92 -7.18
CA LEU A 63 -27.02 21.56 -8.44
C LEU A 63 -28.14 22.54 -8.78
N ASP A 64 -27.82 23.83 -8.81
CA ASP A 64 -28.70 24.88 -9.34
C ASP A 64 -28.35 25.10 -10.81
N THR A 65 -29.23 24.67 -11.71
CA THR A 65 -29.00 24.58 -13.14
C THR A 65 -29.83 25.62 -13.88
N GLN A 66 -29.17 26.40 -14.73
CA GLN A 66 -29.78 27.31 -15.69
C GLN A 66 -29.13 27.04 -17.05
N LEU A 67 -29.72 26.15 -17.84
CA LEU A 67 -29.11 25.63 -19.05
C LEU A 67 -30.10 25.66 -20.22
N ASN A 68 -29.68 26.27 -21.32
CA ASN A 68 -30.34 26.19 -22.61
C ASN A 68 -29.62 25.14 -23.44
N ILE A 69 -30.38 24.21 -24.00
CA ILE A 69 -29.89 23.15 -24.87
C ILE A 69 -30.54 23.36 -26.23
N ARG A 70 -29.74 23.56 -27.28
CA ARG A 70 -30.24 23.87 -28.63
C ARG A 70 -29.53 23.01 -29.67
N GLY A 71 -30.02 23.04 -30.91
CA GLY A 71 -29.32 22.43 -32.04
C GLY A 71 -29.81 21.03 -32.36
N ARG A 72 -28.90 20.14 -32.80
CA ARG A 72 -29.25 18.78 -33.23
C ARG A 72 -29.27 17.82 -32.06
N LEU A 73 -30.17 16.85 -32.05
CA LEU A 73 -30.26 15.80 -31.01
C LEU A 73 -28.94 15.03 -30.80
N ARG A 74 -28.13 14.86 -31.85
CA ARG A 74 -26.83 14.18 -31.79
C ARG A 74 -25.64 15.11 -31.55
N ALA A 75 -25.84 16.41 -31.63
CA ALA A 75 -24.83 17.44 -31.41
C ALA A 75 -25.52 18.69 -30.84
N PRO A 76 -25.97 18.63 -29.57
CA PRO A 76 -26.60 19.75 -28.92
C PRO A 76 -25.55 20.78 -28.47
N ASP A 77 -25.94 22.05 -28.58
CA ASP A 77 -25.23 23.19 -28.04
C ASP A 77 -25.77 23.47 -26.64
N PHE A 78 -24.87 23.62 -25.68
CA PHE A 78 -25.18 23.93 -24.30
C PHE A 78 -24.76 25.37 -23.99
N ASP A 79 -25.69 26.17 -23.50
CA ASP A 79 -25.46 27.56 -23.09
C ASP A 79 -26.07 27.80 -21.71
N GLY A 80 -25.28 28.29 -20.76
CA GLY A 80 -25.78 28.63 -19.43
C GLY A 80 -24.79 28.32 -18.30
N ARG A 81 -25.31 28.15 -17.08
CA ARG A 81 -24.53 27.97 -15.86
C ARG A 81 -25.12 26.92 -14.94
N VAL A 82 -24.23 26.25 -14.22
CA VAL A 82 -24.56 25.30 -13.16
C VAL A 82 -23.77 25.68 -11.92
N PHE A 83 -24.47 25.87 -10.81
CA PHE A 83 -23.87 26.10 -9.50
C PHE A 83 -23.98 24.84 -8.67
N LEU A 84 -22.85 24.36 -8.14
CA LEU A 84 -22.80 23.29 -7.16
C LEU A 84 -22.74 23.91 -5.76
N LYS A 85 -23.58 23.42 -4.84
CA LYS A 85 -23.61 23.81 -3.43
C LYS A 85 -23.56 22.58 -2.52
N GLU A 86 -22.69 22.65 -1.51
CA GLU A 86 -22.52 21.61 -0.47
C GLU A 86 -22.32 20.20 -1.05
N GLY A 87 -21.55 20.08 -2.13
CA GLY A 87 -21.30 18.79 -2.77
C GLY A 87 -20.41 17.89 -1.93
N ALA A 88 -20.70 16.58 -1.98
CA ALA A 88 -19.87 15.53 -1.42
C ALA A 88 -19.71 14.38 -2.42
N ILE A 89 -18.45 14.01 -2.68
CA ILE A 89 -18.07 12.99 -3.66
C ILE A 89 -17.02 12.09 -3.05
N TYR A 90 -17.30 10.79 -3.01
CA TYR A 90 -16.33 9.80 -2.60
C TYR A 90 -15.46 9.37 -3.78
N ILE A 91 -14.14 9.32 -3.56
CA ILE A 91 -13.14 8.90 -4.55
C ILE A 91 -12.62 7.52 -4.18
N ASP A 92 -12.95 6.51 -4.99
CA ASP A 92 -12.56 5.13 -4.72
C ASP A 92 -11.04 4.91 -4.82
N ALA A 93 -10.36 5.63 -5.73
CA ALA A 93 -8.92 5.47 -5.98
C ALA A 93 -8.03 5.76 -4.76
N ILE A 94 -8.46 6.66 -3.89
CA ILE A 94 -7.72 7.04 -2.66
C ILE A 94 -8.51 6.74 -1.39
N ASN A 95 -9.72 6.19 -1.52
CA ASN A 95 -10.61 5.87 -0.40
C ASN A 95 -10.90 7.07 0.51
N GLU A 96 -11.14 8.24 -0.10
CA GLU A 96 -11.37 9.51 0.60
C GLU A 96 -12.62 10.21 0.12
N ASN A 97 -13.18 11.09 0.96
CA ASN A 97 -14.33 11.90 0.62
C ASN A 97 -13.91 13.35 0.32
N LEU A 98 -14.39 13.85 -0.82
CA LEU A 98 -14.49 15.27 -1.08
C LEU A 98 -15.76 15.80 -0.42
N SER A 99 -15.65 16.93 0.26
CA SER A 99 -16.76 17.54 0.98
C SER A 99 -16.76 19.05 0.82
N GLN A 100 -17.89 19.69 1.15
CA GLN A 100 -18.05 21.15 1.05
C GLN A 100 -17.70 21.68 -0.33
N LEU A 101 -18.09 20.94 -1.38
CA LEU A 101 -17.83 21.33 -2.75
C LEU A 101 -18.81 22.45 -3.16
N ASP A 102 -18.26 23.60 -3.47
CA ASP A 102 -18.96 24.77 -3.97
C ASP A 102 -18.31 25.22 -5.27
N GLY A 103 -19.10 25.45 -6.33
CA GLY A 103 -18.51 25.88 -7.58
C GLY A 103 -19.48 26.33 -8.65
N GLU A 104 -18.91 26.91 -9.70
CA GLU A 104 -19.60 27.42 -10.88
C GLU A 104 -19.01 26.79 -12.16
N ILE A 105 -19.90 26.18 -12.95
CA ILE A 105 -19.60 25.60 -14.25
C ILE A 105 -20.40 26.37 -15.30
N GLN A 106 -19.72 26.89 -16.31
CA GLN A 106 -20.31 27.63 -17.41
C GLN A 106 -20.25 26.80 -18.69
N PHE A 107 -21.33 26.84 -19.46
CA PHE A 107 -21.45 26.22 -20.78
C PHE A 107 -21.62 27.34 -21.80
N ALA A 108 -20.72 27.43 -22.78
CA ALA A 108 -20.80 28.38 -23.88
C ALA A 108 -19.93 27.89 -25.05
N ASP A 109 -20.37 28.07 -26.29
CA ASP A 109 -19.56 27.80 -27.50
C ASP A 109 -18.88 26.42 -27.49
N HIS A 110 -19.64 25.35 -27.17
CA HIS A 110 -19.13 23.97 -27.05
C HIS A 110 -18.04 23.77 -26.00
N THR A 111 -17.88 24.74 -25.09
CA THR A 111 -16.88 24.73 -24.02
C THR A 111 -17.59 24.64 -22.67
N ILE A 112 -17.13 23.72 -21.83
CA ILE A 112 -17.47 23.61 -20.41
C ILE A 112 -16.34 24.26 -19.64
N ALA A 113 -16.57 25.43 -19.07
CA ALA A 113 -15.59 26.15 -18.25
C ALA A 113 -15.91 25.96 -16.77
N ILE A 114 -14.99 25.34 -16.03
CA ILE A 114 -15.01 25.26 -14.57
C ILE A 114 -14.36 26.56 -14.05
N ARG A 115 -15.20 27.54 -13.70
CA ARG A 115 -14.74 28.88 -13.26
C ARG A 115 -14.06 28.82 -11.90
N SER A 116 -14.70 28.14 -10.97
CA SER A 116 -14.12 27.79 -9.68
C SER A 116 -14.90 26.63 -9.09
N VAL A 117 -14.19 25.63 -8.57
CA VAL A 117 -14.73 24.63 -7.66
C VAL A 117 -13.80 24.58 -6.47
N GLN A 118 -14.33 24.83 -5.29
CA GLN A 118 -13.60 24.80 -4.03
C GLN A 118 -14.21 23.75 -3.12
N GLY A 119 -13.40 23.13 -2.26
CA GLY A 119 -13.90 22.26 -1.22
C GLY A 119 -12.79 21.67 -0.36
N ARG A 120 -13.08 20.54 0.28
CA ARG A 120 -12.15 19.87 1.19
C ARG A 120 -11.90 18.43 0.78
N LEU A 121 -10.62 18.05 0.77
CA LEU A 121 -10.17 16.67 0.57
C LEU A 121 -9.34 16.24 1.77
N ALA A 122 -9.76 15.17 2.46
CA ALA A 122 -9.03 14.60 3.61
C ALA A 122 -8.58 15.66 4.64
N GLY A 123 -9.45 16.64 4.90
CA GLY A 123 -9.20 17.75 5.83
C GLY A 123 -8.37 18.92 5.28
N GLY A 124 -7.79 18.84 4.08
CA GLY A 124 -7.13 19.96 3.39
C GLY A 124 -8.07 20.72 2.46
N ASN A 125 -7.59 21.79 1.83
CA ASN A 125 -8.35 22.56 0.84
C ASN A 125 -8.07 22.03 -0.57
N LEU A 126 -9.11 22.05 -1.41
CA LEU A 126 -9.07 21.69 -2.83
C LEU A 126 -9.62 22.86 -3.64
N GLY A 127 -8.91 23.24 -4.71
CA GLY A 127 -9.38 24.14 -5.74
C GLY A 127 -9.25 23.48 -7.11
N VAL A 128 -10.26 23.62 -7.95
CA VAL A 128 -10.27 23.11 -9.34
C VAL A 128 -10.76 24.20 -10.28
N THR A 129 -10.03 24.40 -11.37
CA THR A 129 -10.36 25.32 -12.46
C THR A 129 -9.99 24.70 -13.79
N GLY A 130 -10.65 25.09 -14.87
CA GLY A 130 -10.24 24.63 -16.20
C GLY A 130 -11.34 24.67 -17.23
N GLU A 131 -11.10 24.03 -18.35
CA GLU A 131 -12.01 23.95 -19.48
C GLU A 131 -12.00 22.57 -20.15
N ALA A 132 -13.15 22.19 -20.70
CA ALA A 132 -13.30 21.05 -21.58
C ALA A 132 -14.03 21.49 -22.85
N ARG A 133 -13.45 21.20 -24.01
CA ARG A 133 -14.09 21.44 -25.32
C ARG A 133 -14.76 20.16 -25.81
N LEU A 134 -15.99 20.30 -26.27
CA LEU A 134 -16.77 19.23 -26.84
C LEU A 134 -16.83 19.35 -28.36
N GLN A 135 -16.90 18.21 -29.03
CA GLN A 135 -17.30 18.10 -30.43
C GLN A 135 -18.55 17.23 -30.49
N GLY A 136 -19.72 17.87 -30.61
CA GLY A 136 -21.00 17.23 -30.31
C GLY A 136 -21.06 16.83 -28.83
N LEU A 137 -21.24 15.53 -28.55
CA LEU A 137 -21.23 14.98 -27.18
C LEU A 137 -19.88 14.35 -26.78
N GLN A 138 -18.87 14.39 -27.64
CA GLN A 138 -17.57 13.78 -27.37
C GLN A 138 -16.58 14.81 -26.83
N LEU A 139 -15.75 14.38 -25.86
CA LEU A 139 -14.67 15.20 -25.32
C LEU A 139 -13.55 15.35 -26.36
N HIS A 140 -13.40 16.55 -26.91
CA HIS A 140 -12.38 16.89 -27.89
C HIS A 140 -11.07 17.31 -27.23
N ALA A 141 -11.14 18.17 -26.22
CA ALA A 141 -9.98 18.60 -25.45
C ALA A 141 -10.36 18.86 -23.99
N ILE A 142 -9.44 18.63 -23.07
CA ILE A 142 -9.58 18.97 -21.66
C ILE A 142 -8.30 19.62 -21.14
N SER A 143 -8.45 20.59 -20.25
CA SER A 143 -7.37 21.19 -19.48
C SER A 143 -7.94 21.60 -18.12
N MET A 144 -7.55 20.91 -17.06
CA MET A 144 -8.01 21.18 -15.70
C MET A 144 -6.82 21.29 -14.76
N THR A 145 -6.75 22.39 -14.02
CA THR A 145 -5.78 22.59 -12.95
C THR A 145 -6.46 22.32 -11.61
N THR A 146 -5.80 21.51 -10.79
CA THR A 146 -6.21 21.14 -9.45
C THR A 146 -5.12 21.55 -8.47
N GLN A 147 -5.48 22.38 -7.51
CA GLN A 147 -4.60 22.83 -6.43
C GLN A 147 -5.09 22.25 -5.11
N MET A 148 -4.16 21.69 -4.34
CA MET A 148 -4.41 21.06 -3.06
C MET A 148 -3.47 21.65 -2.02
N SER A 149 -4.00 21.96 -0.84
CA SER A 149 -3.17 22.43 0.28
C SER A 149 -3.54 21.74 1.59
N GLN A 150 -2.52 21.34 2.35
CA GLN A 150 -2.63 20.70 3.66
C GLN A 150 -3.52 19.45 3.65
N VAL A 151 -3.50 18.69 2.55
CA VAL A 151 -4.28 17.46 2.37
C VAL A 151 -3.62 16.33 3.14
N ARG A 152 -4.40 15.62 3.99
CA ARG A 152 -3.88 14.58 4.88
C ARG A 152 -4.31 13.20 4.43
N LEU A 153 -3.50 12.54 3.62
CA LEU A 153 -3.86 11.24 3.03
C LEU A 153 -3.31 10.08 3.84
N ARG A 154 -4.08 8.99 3.87
CA ARG A 154 -3.62 7.69 4.33
C ARG A 154 -3.41 6.75 3.13
N TYR A 155 -2.58 7.17 2.20
CA TYR A 155 -2.32 6.42 0.98
C TYR A 155 -0.82 6.41 0.64
N PRO A 156 -0.22 5.23 0.35
CA PRO A 156 -0.82 3.90 0.44
C PRO A 156 -1.13 3.49 1.89
N ALA A 157 -1.76 2.33 2.08
CA ALA A 157 -2.10 1.82 3.41
C ALA A 157 -0.88 1.84 4.35
N GLY A 158 -1.09 2.34 5.58
CA GLY A 158 -0.06 2.48 6.60
C GLY A 158 0.78 3.76 6.54
N LEU A 159 0.78 4.47 5.40
CA LEU A 159 1.46 5.75 5.23
C LEU A 159 0.50 6.92 5.47
N PHE A 160 0.82 7.77 6.44
CA PHE A 160 0.13 9.03 6.67
C PHE A 160 0.98 10.17 6.12
N THR A 161 0.47 10.92 5.15
CA THR A 161 1.15 12.07 4.55
C THR A 161 0.34 13.34 4.69
N VAL A 162 1.03 14.46 4.85
CA VAL A 162 0.51 15.81 4.64
C VAL A 162 1.17 16.32 3.37
N LEU A 163 0.36 16.74 2.40
CA LEU A 163 0.85 17.19 1.12
C LEU A 163 0.13 18.44 0.61
N ASP A 164 0.88 19.19 -0.19
CA ASP A 164 0.41 20.23 -1.08
C ASP A 164 0.68 19.76 -2.51
N ALA A 165 -0.21 20.06 -3.45
CA ALA A 165 -0.05 19.60 -4.82
C ALA A 165 -0.68 20.55 -5.84
N GLU A 166 -0.04 20.66 -6.99
CA GLU A 166 -0.59 21.32 -8.17
C GLU A 166 -0.51 20.35 -9.34
N LEU A 167 -1.69 19.93 -9.81
CA LEU A 167 -1.84 18.92 -10.85
C LEU A 167 -2.63 19.50 -12.03
N VAL A 168 -2.20 19.20 -13.24
CA VAL A 168 -2.87 19.57 -14.48
C VAL A 168 -3.26 18.30 -15.23
N ILE A 169 -4.54 18.17 -15.54
CA ILE A 169 -5.08 17.11 -16.38
C ILE A 169 -5.33 17.69 -17.76
N SER A 170 -4.68 17.14 -18.78
CA SER A 170 -4.82 17.59 -20.17
C SER A 170 -5.03 16.42 -21.12
N GLY A 171 -5.55 16.67 -22.33
CA GLY A 171 -5.69 15.66 -23.38
C GLY A 171 -7.09 15.60 -23.97
N ASN A 172 -7.57 14.40 -24.32
CA ASN A 172 -8.86 14.16 -24.98
C ASN A 172 -9.54 12.86 -24.50
N ALA A 173 -10.58 12.39 -25.19
CA ALA A 173 -11.29 11.16 -24.84
C ALA A 173 -10.45 9.86 -24.98
N VAL A 174 -9.39 9.90 -25.77
CA VAL A 174 -8.54 8.74 -26.09
C VAL A 174 -7.32 8.68 -25.18
N GLN A 175 -6.69 9.81 -24.90
CA GLN A 175 -5.50 9.87 -24.06
C GLN A 175 -5.53 11.12 -23.20
N GLN A 176 -5.30 10.94 -21.90
CA GLN A 176 -5.24 12.00 -20.90
C GLN A 176 -3.90 11.91 -20.19
N LEU A 177 -3.32 13.06 -19.88
CA LEU A 177 -2.06 13.19 -19.18
C LEU A 177 -2.28 14.01 -17.90
N VAL A 178 -1.89 13.45 -16.76
CA VAL A 178 -1.83 14.16 -15.48
C VAL A 178 -0.37 14.54 -15.25
N THR A 179 -0.08 15.83 -15.28
CA THR A 179 1.23 16.38 -14.96
C THR A 179 1.18 17.21 -13.69
N GLY A 180 2.30 17.39 -13.01
CA GLY A 180 2.38 18.34 -11.91
C GLY A 180 3.35 17.95 -10.81
N GLU A 181 3.24 18.65 -9.70
CA GLU A 181 4.12 18.47 -8.54
C GLU A 181 3.31 18.20 -7.28
N VAL A 182 3.84 17.30 -6.45
CA VAL A 182 3.34 16.96 -5.12
C VAL A 182 4.47 17.20 -4.14
N HIS A 183 4.25 18.13 -3.23
CA HIS A 183 5.17 18.47 -2.15
C HIS A 183 4.70 17.83 -0.85
N LEU A 184 5.51 16.93 -0.32
CA LEU A 184 5.27 16.29 0.97
C LEU A 184 5.84 17.19 2.08
N SER A 185 4.99 17.62 3.03
CA SER A 185 5.43 18.39 4.21
C SER A 185 5.68 17.49 5.41
N ARG A 186 4.96 16.37 5.50
CA ARG A 186 5.14 15.40 6.60
C ARG A 186 4.72 14.02 6.14
N GLY A 187 5.50 13.01 6.53
CA GLY A 187 5.16 11.61 6.34
C GLY A 187 5.41 10.85 7.63
N ARG A 188 4.46 9.99 8.02
CA ARG A 188 4.65 8.99 9.06
C ARG A 188 4.08 7.66 8.62
N TYR A 189 4.93 6.67 8.47
CA TYR A 189 4.49 5.29 8.29
C TYR A 189 4.35 4.63 9.65
N ARG A 190 3.18 4.04 9.99
CA ARG A 190 2.90 3.42 11.31
C ARG A 190 2.28 2.02 11.20
N GLN A 191 2.71 1.23 10.23
CA GLN A 191 2.33 -0.18 10.15
C GLN A 191 3.54 -1.05 10.50
N ASP A 192 3.29 -2.24 11.04
CA ASP A 192 4.32 -3.27 11.15
C ASP A 192 4.81 -3.54 9.73
N PHE A 193 6.01 -3.03 9.42
CA PHE A 193 6.58 -3.11 8.10
C PHE A 193 6.96 -4.57 7.85
N ASP A 194 6.04 -5.34 7.28
CA ASP A 194 6.31 -6.68 6.79
C ASP A 194 6.84 -6.55 5.36
N LEU A 195 8.17 -6.40 5.25
CA LEU A 195 8.89 -6.36 3.98
C LEU A 195 8.53 -7.57 3.11
N ALA A 196 8.29 -8.74 3.71
CA ALA A 196 7.89 -9.95 2.99
C ALA A 196 6.44 -9.89 2.49
N ALA A 197 5.51 -9.30 3.22
CA ALA A 197 4.16 -9.01 2.72
C ALA A 197 4.19 -7.98 1.59
N LEU A 198 5.00 -6.93 1.70
CA LEU A 198 5.18 -5.95 0.63
C LEU A 198 5.74 -6.63 -0.63
N LEU A 199 6.82 -7.40 -0.52
CA LEU A 199 7.40 -8.14 -1.65
C LEU A 199 6.40 -9.15 -2.26
N ARG A 200 5.57 -9.83 -1.45
CA ARG A 200 4.48 -10.68 -1.94
C ARG A 200 3.39 -9.89 -2.67
N GLN A 201 2.97 -8.76 -2.14
CA GLN A 201 1.97 -7.88 -2.77
C GLN A 201 2.48 -7.30 -4.09
N TRP A 202 3.76 -6.91 -4.16
CA TRP A 202 4.41 -6.47 -5.39
C TRP A 202 4.45 -7.58 -6.44
N ARG A 203 4.63 -8.85 -6.04
CA ARG A 203 4.54 -10.01 -6.94
C ARG A 203 3.10 -10.35 -7.36
N GLN A 204 2.10 -10.09 -6.51
CA GLN A 204 0.69 -10.45 -6.75
C GLN A 204 -0.15 -9.38 -7.45
N ARG A 205 0.33 -8.13 -7.55
CA ARG A 205 -0.37 -7.02 -8.24
C ARG A 205 -0.58 -7.22 -9.75
N ALA A 206 -0.18 -8.38 -10.29
CA ALA A 206 -0.28 -8.74 -11.69
C ALA A 206 -1.61 -9.43 -12.09
N LEU A 207 -2.56 -9.63 -11.17
CA LEU A 207 -3.71 -10.53 -11.40
C LEU A 207 -5.03 -9.87 -11.86
N GLU A 208 -5.18 -8.55 -11.78
CA GLU A 208 -6.35 -7.87 -12.37
C GLU A 208 -5.97 -7.17 -13.68
N PRO A 209 -6.58 -7.55 -14.83
CA PRO A 209 -6.31 -6.86 -16.08
C PRO A 209 -6.79 -5.41 -15.97
N PRO A 210 -5.93 -4.44 -16.31
CA PRO A 210 -6.29 -3.03 -16.18
C PRO A 210 -7.45 -2.69 -17.10
N THR A 211 -8.35 -1.83 -16.61
CA THR A 211 -9.46 -1.34 -17.42
C THR A 211 -8.94 -0.42 -18.53
N VAL A 212 -9.66 -0.34 -19.65
CA VAL A 212 -9.31 0.56 -20.77
C VAL A 212 -9.15 2.01 -20.29
N ALA A 213 -9.93 2.45 -19.30
CA ALA A 213 -9.80 3.79 -18.71
C ALA A 213 -8.46 4.00 -18.00
N GLN A 214 -7.95 3.00 -17.27
CA GLN A 214 -6.66 3.08 -16.56
C GLN A 214 -5.46 3.09 -17.50
N GLN A 215 -5.61 2.57 -18.73
CA GLN A 215 -4.57 2.59 -19.76
C GLN A 215 -4.49 3.94 -20.50
N ARG A 216 -5.62 4.65 -20.61
CA ARG A 216 -5.71 5.96 -21.29
C ARG A 216 -5.17 7.11 -20.46
N LEU A 217 -5.16 6.97 -19.14
CA LEU A 217 -4.67 7.98 -18.20
C LEU A 217 -3.18 7.76 -17.94
N GLN A 218 -2.36 8.69 -18.46
CA GLN A 218 -0.92 8.75 -18.28
C GLN A 218 -0.56 9.73 -17.15
N LEU A 219 0.54 9.46 -16.47
CA LEU A 219 1.07 10.24 -15.37
C LEU A 219 2.46 10.78 -15.75
N ASP A 220 2.77 12.00 -15.30
CA ASP A 220 4.12 12.57 -15.16
C ASP A 220 4.12 13.49 -13.94
N ILE A 221 4.24 12.89 -12.75
CA ILE A 221 4.07 13.58 -11.47
C ILE A 221 5.37 13.51 -10.69
N ARG A 222 5.93 14.69 -10.38
CA ARG A 222 7.07 14.81 -9.47
C ARG A 222 6.59 14.85 -8.02
N VAL A 223 7.09 13.94 -7.21
CA VAL A 223 6.84 13.86 -5.76
C VAL A 223 8.15 14.19 -5.05
N ALA A 224 8.18 15.32 -4.36
CA ALA A 224 9.35 15.79 -3.63
C ALA A 224 8.98 16.11 -2.19
N SER A 225 9.96 16.07 -1.29
CA SER A 225 9.81 16.51 0.09
C SER A 225 10.81 17.62 0.40
N ARG A 226 10.36 18.68 1.10
CA ARG A 226 11.29 19.70 1.62
C ARG A 226 11.84 19.33 2.98
N ASP A 227 10.99 18.68 3.80
CA ASP A 227 11.34 18.20 5.13
C ASP A 227 11.60 16.70 5.10
N SER A 228 12.38 16.18 6.05
CA SER A 228 12.62 14.74 6.14
C SER A 228 11.33 14.00 6.53
N LEU A 229 10.95 13.04 5.69
CA LEU A 229 9.86 12.11 5.98
C LEU A 229 10.34 11.09 7.01
N ARG A 230 9.51 10.85 8.03
CA ARG A 230 9.87 9.93 9.12
C ARG A 230 9.15 8.60 8.95
N ILE A 231 9.89 7.54 8.68
CA ILE A 231 9.36 6.18 8.74
C ILE A 231 9.60 5.67 10.15
N GLU A 232 8.54 5.24 10.84
CA GLU A 232 8.61 4.70 12.20
C GLU A 232 7.83 3.39 12.31
N SER A 233 8.55 2.27 12.25
CA SER A 233 8.01 0.94 12.51
C SER A 233 8.71 0.31 13.72
N ARG A 234 8.29 -0.90 14.11
CA ARG A 234 9.02 -1.68 15.13
C ARG A 234 10.45 -2.03 14.69
N LEU A 235 10.68 -2.14 13.37
CA LEU A 235 11.94 -2.58 12.80
C LEU A 235 12.83 -1.43 12.31
N ALA A 236 12.28 -0.23 12.11
CA ALA A 236 13.02 0.85 11.46
C ALA A 236 12.54 2.23 11.90
N LYS A 237 13.49 3.13 12.14
CA LYS A 237 13.29 4.57 12.29
C LYS A 237 14.19 5.26 11.29
N LEU A 238 13.64 5.76 10.18
CA LEU A 238 14.40 6.38 9.10
C LEU A 238 13.92 7.80 8.83
N GLN A 239 14.85 8.68 8.48
CA GLN A 239 14.58 10.01 7.94
C GLN A 239 14.95 10.03 6.46
N LEU A 240 13.94 10.26 5.61
CA LEU A 240 14.04 10.13 4.16
C LEU A 240 13.75 11.45 3.47
N LEU A 241 14.48 11.72 2.39
CA LEU A 241 14.26 12.86 1.49
C LEU A 241 14.03 12.32 0.08
N PRO A 242 12.78 12.08 -0.33
CA PRO A 242 12.47 11.65 -1.68
C PRO A 242 12.45 12.82 -2.67
N ASP A 243 13.02 12.56 -3.85
CA ASP A 243 12.80 13.29 -5.08
C ASP A 243 12.51 12.27 -6.19
N LEU A 244 11.23 12.03 -6.43
CA LEU A 244 10.75 10.97 -7.30
C LEU A 244 9.90 11.54 -8.43
N ASN A 245 9.90 10.88 -9.58
CA ASN A 245 8.96 11.13 -10.66
C ASN A 245 8.22 9.84 -11.01
N GLY A 246 6.89 9.88 -10.95
CA GLY A 246 6.01 8.80 -11.37
C GLY A 246 5.52 9.02 -12.80
N ARG A 247 5.86 8.11 -13.71
CA ARG A 247 5.51 8.17 -15.13
C ARG A 247 4.74 6.96 -15.64
N GLY A 248 4.06 7.10 -16.77
CA GLY A 248 3.36 6.01 -17.46
C GLY A 248 1.89 5.89 -17.07
N SER A 249 1.24 4.80 -17.44
CA SER A 249 -0.20 4.65 -17.18
C SER A 249 -0.50 4.48 -15.69
N VAL A 250 -1.68 4.91 -15.23
CA VAL A 250 -2.13 4.67 -13.85
C VAL A 250 -2.13 3.19 -13.47
N SER A 251 -2.34 2.29 -14.44
CA SER A 251 -2.26 0.84 -14.21
C SER A 251 -0.84 0.28 -14.04
N ARG A 252 0.17 0.97 -14.59
CA ARG A 252 1.56 0.52 -14.61
C ARG A 252 2.48 1.74 -14.50
N PRO A 253 2.50 2.42 -13.34
CA PRO A 253 3.40 3.54 -13.13
C PRO A 253 4.84 3.03 -12.98
N VAL A 254 5.78 3.73 -13.60
CA VAL A 254 7.22 3.57 -13.39
C VAL A 254 7.69 4.73 -12.53
N VAL A 255 8.39 4.41 -11.45
CA VAL A 255 9.00 5.41 -10.56
C VAL A 255 10.45 5.59 -10.95
N LEU A 256 10.88 6.86 -11.05
CA LEU A 256 12.23 7.30 -11.31
C LEU A 256 12.68 8.29 -10.24
N GLY A 257 13.98 8.47 -10.06
CA GLY A 257 14.55 9.46 -9.14
C GLY A 257 15.28 8.82 -7.96
N ARG A 258 15.40 9.56 -6.86
CA ARG A 258 16.24 9.18 -5.71
C ARG A 258 15.51 9.39 -4.40
N VAL A 259 15.75 8.50 -3.44
CA VAL A 259 15.40 8.70 -2.04
C VAL A 259 16.69 8.73 -1.23
N GLU A 260 16.99 9.85 -0.61
CA GLU A 260 18.13 9.97 0.29
C GLU A 260 17.72 9.56 1.71
N ILE A 261 18.65 8.90 2.40
CA ILE A 261 18.54 8.50 3.80
C ILE A 261 19.52 9.38 4.59
N ASP A 262 19.00 10.36 5.33
CA ASP A 262 19.82 11.28 6.14
C ASP A 262 20.38 10.55 7.36
N LYS A 263 19.50 9.87 8.09
CA LYS A 263 19.85 9.06 9.25
C LYS A 263 18.75 8.07 9.59
N GLY A 264 19.14 7.00 10.26
CA GLY A 264 18.17 6.11 10.86
C GLY A 264 18.76 4.97 11.67
N THR A 265 17.86 4.17 12.22
CA THR A 265 18.16 2.93 12.91
C THR A 265 17.27 1.82 12.38
N VAL A 266 17.82 0.63 12.16
CA VAL A 266 17.08 -0.55 11.72
C VAL A 266 17.45 -1.72 12.61
N ASP A 267 16.45 -2.42 13.10
CA ASP A 267 16.60 -3.68 13.84
C ASP A 267 16.40 -4.83 12.84
N MET A 268 17.48 -5.58 12.55
CA MET A 268 17.50 -6.68 11.61
C MET A 268 18.12 -7.92 12.25
N ALA A 269 17.41 -9.06 12.22
CA ALA A 269 17.86 -10.32 12.81
C ALA A 269 18.36 -10.18 14.26
N GLY A 270 17.68 -9.37 15.07
CA GLY A 270 18.05 -9.11 16.48
C GLY A 270 19.25 -8.18 16.68
N THR A 271 19.84 -7.65 15.61
CA THR A 271 20.95 -6.69 15.66
C THR A 271 20.44 -5.30 15.29
N ARG A 272 20.81 -4.29 16.10
CA ARG A 272 20.44 -2.89 15.87
C ARG A 272 21.53 -2.17 15.08
N PHE A 273 21.22 -1.83 13.85
CA PHE A 273 22.01 -0.94 13.02
C PHE A 273 21.63 0.52 13.27
N SER A 274 22.63 1.38 13.36
CA SER A 274 22.55 2.83 13.57
C SER A 274 23.33 3.58 12.49
N THR A 275 23.20 4.91 12.47
CA THR A 275 23.89 5.79 11.49
C THR A 275 23.59 5.40 10.04
N ILE A 276 22.40 4.86 9.79
CA ILE A 276 22.03 4.42 8.44
C ILE A 276 21.94 5.65 7.55
N SER A 277 22.77 5.68 6.51
CA SER A 277 22.85 6.77 5.54
C SER A 277 23.07 6.21 4.14
N GLY A 278 22.75 7.01 3.12
CA GLY A 278 22.93 6.60 1.73
C GLY A 278 21.72 6.97 0.86
N SER A 279 21.52 6.21 -0.22
CA SER A 279 20.48 6.49 -1.20
C SER A 279 19.85 5.23 -1.79
N VAL A 280 18.62 5.40 -2.24
CA VAL A 280 17.91 4.43 -3.07
C VAL A 280 17.56 5.10 -4.39
N ASP A 281 18.14 4.59 -5.47
CA ASP A 281 17.97 5.13 -6.82
C ASP A 281 17.00 4.29 -7.65
N PHE A 282 16.18 4.97 -8.44
CA PHE A 282 15.28 4.39 -9.41
C PHE A 282 15.66 4.92 -10.79
N LEU A 283 16.53 4.19 -11.49
CA LEU A 283 17.14 4.65 -12.74
C LEU A 283 16.49 4.05 -14.00
N ASN A 284 15.70 2.98 -13.84
CA ASN A 284 15.19 2.21 -14.96
C ASN A 284 13.84 2.77 -15.49
N PRO A 285 13.78 3.32 -16.71
CA PRO A 285 12.55 3.92 -17.25
C PRO A 285 11.51 2.89 -17.69
N ALA A 286 11.86 1.60 -17.77
CA ALA A 286 10.93 0.54 -18.20
C ALA A 286 10.24 -0.17 -17.02
N ARG A 287 10.84 -0.14 -15.82
CA ARG A 287 10.32 -0.81 -14.63
C ARG A 287 10.80 -0.12 -13.36
N THR A 288 9.95 -0.09 -12.35
CA THR A 288 10.35 0.37 -11.01
C THR A 288 11.30 -0.65 -10.39
N GLU A 289 12.59 -0.33 -10.40
CA GLU A 289 13.68 -1.19 -9.92
C GLU A 289 14.60 -0.34 -9.03
N PRO A 290 14.60 -0.57 -7.71
CA PRO A 290 15.47 0.16 -6.79
C PRO A 290 16.90 -0.36 -6.87
N PHE A 291 17.85 0.56 -6.80
CA PHE A 291 19.26 0.32 -6.56
C PHE A 291 19.61 0.92 -5.20
N PHE A 292 20.08 0.10 -4.29
CA PHE A 292 20.48 0.50 -2.96
C PHE A 292 21.97 0.85 -2.96
N ASP A 293 22.32 1.92 -2.27
CA ASP A 293 23.68 2.25 -1.86
C ASP A 293 23.59 2.80 -0.43
N ILE A 294 23.72 1.92 0.55
CA ILE A 294 23.41 2.21 1.96
C ILE A 294 24.59 1.80 2.82
N ALA A 295 25.01 2.70 3.71
CA ALA A 295 25.98 2.44 4.76
C ALA A 295 25.28 2.42 6.12
N ALA A 296 25.74 1.56 7.02
CA ALA A 296 25.22 1.44 8.38
C ALA A 296 26.30 0.97 9.35
N ASP A 297 26.16 1.37 10.61
CA ASP A 297 27.06 0.97 11.69
C ASP A 297 26.31 0.10 12.69
N THR A 298 26.99 -0.87 13.30
CA THR A 298 26.46 -1.59 14.46
C THR A 298 27.58 -1.89 15.45
N GLN A 299 27.22 -2.00 16.72
CA GLN A 299 28.12 -2.45 17.77
C GLN A 299 27.63 -3.82 18.26
N LYS A 300 28.51 -4.82 18.23
CA LYS A 300 28.19 -6.17 18.72
C LYS A 300 29.38 -6.75 19.46
N SER A 301 29.15 -7.17 20.70
CA SER A 301 30.21 -7.49 21.65
C SER A 301 31.19 -6.32 21.77
N ASP A 302 32.48 -6.51 21.48
CA ASP A 302 33.51 -5.48 21.55
C ASP A 302 33.93 -4.94 20.17
N TYR A 303 33.17 -5.26 19.11
CA TYR A 303 33.48 -4.84 17.74
C TYR A 303 32.52 -3.78 17.23
N GLN A 304 33.07 -2.72 16.64
CA GLN A 304 32.34 -1.78 15.80
C GLN A 304 32.36 -2.30 14.37
N ILE A 305 31.19 -2.51 13.78
CA ILE A 305 31.03 -3.12 12.46
C ILE A 305 30.42 -2.10 11.53
N HIS A 306 31.09 -1.83 10.42
CA HIS A 306 30.62 -1.00 9.33
C HIS A 306 30.14 -1.89 8.18
N VAL A 307 28.93 -1.64 7.71
CA VAL A 307 28.26 -2.40 6.65
C VAL A 307 27.94 -1.46 5.50
N VAL A 308 28.38 -1.82 4.29
CA VAL A 308 27.96 -1.17 3.05
C VAL A 308 27.19 -2.19 2.22
N ALA A 309 25.97 -1.82 1.80
CA ALA A 309 25.10 -2.64 0.99
C ALA A 309 24.80 -1.92 -0.32
N THR A 310 25.25 -2.51 -1.43
CA THR A 310 25.11 -1.91 -2.76
C THR A 310 24.51 -2.90 -3.74
N GLY A 311 23.55 -2.47 -4.56
CA GLY A 311 22.98 -3.29 -5.63
C GLY A 311 21.46 -3.34 -5.66
N THR A 312 20.90 -4.34 -6.34
CA THR A 312 19.46 -4.51 -6.54
C THR A 312 18.88 -5.49 -5.52
N PRO A 313 17.56 -5.50 -5.23
CA PRO A 313 16.96 -6.49 -4.33
C PRO A 313 17.30 -7.96 -4.64
N GLN A 314 17.60 -8.28 -5.90
CA GLN A 314 17.97 -9.62 -6.36
C GLN A 314 19.46 -9.91 -6.24
N HIS A 315 20.31 -8.88 -6.23
CA HIS A 315 21.77 -8.97 -6.19
C HIS A 315 22.30 -7.82 -5.33
N ILE A 316 22.36 -8.04 -4.01
CA ILE A 316 22.96 -7.11 -3.05
C ILE A 316 24.39 -7.59 -2.78
N ASP A 317 25.37 -6.74 -3.05
CA ASP A 317 26.75 -6.89 -2.60
C ASP A 317 26.87 -6.29 -1.19
N LEU A 318 27.42 -7.06 -0.26
CA LEU A 318 27.62 -6.64 1.13
C LEU A 318 29.11 -6.57 1.42
N GLN A 319 29.56 -5.41 1.88
CA GLN A 319 30.93 -5.21 2.34
C GLN A 319 30.89 -4.98 3.84
N LEU A 320 31.59 -5.84 4.59
CA LEU A 320 31.63 -5.80 6.05
C LEU A 320 33.05 -5.52 6.52
N THR A 321 33.20 -4.52 7.38
CA THR A 321 34.47 -4.23 8.04
C THR A 321 34.24 -4.10 9.54
N ALA A 322 35.25 -4.42 10.35
CA ALA A 322 35.15 -4.36 11.80
C ALA A 322 36.39 -3.72 12.41
N GLU A 323 36.19 -3.04 13.54
CA GLU A 323 37.24 -2.51 14.40
C GLU A 323 37.08 -3.07 15.82
N PRO A 324 38.07 -3.80 16.37
CA PRO A 324 39.33 -4.28 15.74
C PRO A 324 39.12 -5.20 14.50
N PRO A 325 40.13 -5.35 13.60
CA PRO A 325 39.94 -6.05 12.33
C PRO A 325 39.61 -7.53 12.49
N LEU A 326 38.57 -7.97 11.78
CA LEU A 326 38.13 -9.36 11.68
C LEU A 326 38.03 -9.76 10.20
N ALA A 327 38.13 -11.06 9.92
CA ALA A 327 37.81 -11.58 8.60
C ALA A 327 36.29 -11.48 8.37
N GLU A 328 35.88 -11.16 7.14
CA GLU A 328 34.47 -11.00 6.77
C GLU A 328 33.55 -12.18 7.19
N PRO A 329 33.95 -13.45 7.04
CA PRO A 329 33.16 -14.58 7.53
C PRO A 329 32.92 -14.56 9.05
N ASP A 330 33.89 -14.06 9.83
CA ASP A 330 33.77 -13.93 11.28
C ASP A 330 32.82 -12.78 11.66
N ILE A 331 32.84 -11.69 10.89
CA ILE A 331 31.88 -10.58 11.05
C ILE A 331 30.47 -11.08 10.76
N LEU A 332 30.27 -11.85 9.69
CA LEU A 332 28.98 -12.44 9.35
C LEU A 332 28.51 -13.43 10.44
N ALA A 333 29.40 -14.27 10.96
CA ALA A 333 29.09 -15.17 12.08
C ALA A 333 28.72 -14.40 13.35
N LEU A 334 29.41 -13.30 13.64
CA LEU A 334 29.11 -12.41 14.76
C LEU A 334 27.72 -11.76 14.59
N LEU A 335 27.39 -11.26 13.40
CA LEU A 335 26.09 -10.65 13.12
C LEU A 335 24.93 -11.67 13.15
N THR A 336 25.14 -12.90 12.69
CA THR A 336 24.08 -13.92 12.57
C THR A 336 23.91 -14.81 13.81
N VAL A 337 25.01 -15.32 14.36
CA VAL A 337 25.03 -16.30 15.46
C VAL A 337 25.49 -15.68 16.78
N GLY A 338 26.21 -14.55 16.73
CA GLY A 338 26.68 -13.83 17.92
C GLY A 338 28.07 -14.24 18.42
N ALA A 339 28.87 -14.97 17.63
CA ALA A 339 30.22 -15.41 18.00
C ALA A 339 31.22 -15.34 16.85
N THR A 340 32.51 -15.14 17.16
CA THR A 340 33.63 -15.12 16.20
C THR A 340 34.26 -16.51 16.01
N GLY A 341 34.84 -16.76 14.83
CA GLY A 341 35.11 -18.08 14.27
C GLY A 341 36.21 -18.95 14.89
N GLN A 342 36.70 -18.67 16.09
CA GLN A 342 37.52 -19.66 16.81
C GLN A 342 36.70 -20.83 17.39
N ALA A 343 35.37 -20.71 17.43
CA ALA A 343 34.46 -21.79 17.85
C ALA A 343 33.83 -22.61 16.69
N LEU A 344 34.16 -22.30 15.43
CA LEU A 344 33.34 -22.70 14.27
C LEU A 344 34.09 -23.40 13.13
N THR A 345 35.38 -23.62 13.25
CA THR A 345 36.23 -24.22 12.18
C THR A 345 35.92 -25.69 11.85
N THR A 346 35.16 -26.40 12.67
CA THR A 346 34.83 -27.83 12.45
C THR A 346 33.42 -28.10 11.92
N GLY A 347 32.52 -27.12 11.84
CA GLY A 347 31.09 -27.36 11.55
C GLY A 347 30.50 -26.72 10.29
N LEU A 348 31.14 -25.71 9.69
CA LEU A 348 30.49 -24.85 8.69
C LEU A 348 30.94 -25.06 7.24
N THR A 349 32.02 -25.80 6.98
CA THR A 349 32.54 -26.01 5.61
C THR A 349 31.75 -27.05 4.80
N THR A 350 30.86 -27.82 5.41
CA THR A 350 30.14 -28.93 4.76
C THR A 350 28.64 -28.71 4.58
N VAL A 351 28.05 -27.63 5.11
CA VAL A 351 26.57 -27.56 5.29
C VAL A 351 25.88 -26.46 4.46
N LEU A 352 26.61 -25.48 3.93
CA LEU A 352 25.98 -24.24 3.42
C LEU A 352 25.52 -24.22 1.94
N PRO A 353 26.17 -24.85 0.94
CA PRO A 353 25.70 -24.74 -0.45
C PRO A 353 24.33 -25.42 -0.69
N ASP A 354 24.10 -26.59 -0.07
CA ASP A 354 22.92 -27.41 -0.34
C ASP A 354 21.70 -27.06 0.52
N ARG A 355 21.90 -26.36 1.64
CA ARG A 355 20.84 -26.14 2.64
C ARG A 355 20.23 -24.74 2.58
N VAL A 356 20.98 -23.74 2.11
CA VAL A 356 20.43 -22.41 1.78
C VAL A 356 19.52 -22.49 0.56
N SER A 357 19.88 -23.32 -0.43
CA SER A 357 19.05 -23.62 -1.59
C SER A 357 17.78 -24.42 -1.22
N ALA A 358 17.84 -25.33 -0.23
CA ALA A 358 16.67 -26.05 0.31
C ALA A 358 15.69 -25.14 1.08
N PHE A 359 16.21 -24.14 1.80
CA PHE A 359 15.42 -23.14 2.52
C PHE A 359 14.74 -22.14 1.56
N LEU A 360 15.46 -21.70 0.53
CA LEU A 360 14.93 -20.79 -0.51
C LEU A 360 14.00 -21.49 -1.52
N SER A 361 14.07 -22.82 -1.68
CA SER A 361 13.23 -23.60 -2.60
C SER A 361 11.94 -24.16 -1.99
N GLY A 362 11.68 -23.93 -0.70
CA GLY A 362 10.47 -24.42 -0.02
C GLY A 362 10.44 -25.94 0.26
N ARG A 363 11.50 -26.68 -0.10
CA ARG A 363 11.60 -28.14 0.09
C ARG A 363 11.72 -28.56 1.55
N LEU A 364 12.19 -27.67 2.43
CA LEU A 364 12.24 -27.92 3.87
C LEU A 364 10.82 -28.08 4.47
N ALA A 365 9.82 -27.38 3.93
CA ALA A 365 8.43 -27.54 4.35
C ALA A 365 7.84 -28.90 3.91
N GLU A 366 8.30 -29.47 2.79
CA GLU A 366 7.88 -30.79 2.32
C GLU A 366 8.50 -31.95 3.12
N GLU A 367 9.74 -31.82 3.59
CA GLU A 367 10.38 -32.84 4.46
C GLU A 367 9.76 -32.87 5.86
N ILE A 368 9.47 -31.69 6.43
CA ILE A 368 8.77 -31.57 7.72
C ILE A 368 7.33 -32.12 7.62
N GLY A 369 6.65 -31.90 6.48
CA GLY A 369 5.32 -32.44 6.21
C GLY A 369 5.24 -33.95 5.99
N ARG A 370 6.37 -34.63 5.73
CA ARG A 370 6.41 -36.11 5.60
C ARG A 370 6.62 -36.82 6.95
N GLY A 371 7.33 -36.19 7.88
CA GLY A 371 7.55 -36.74 9.23
C GLY A 371 6.34 -36.62 10.15
N VAL A 372 5.50 -35.60 9.93
CA VAL A 372 4.25 -35.38 10.65
C VAL A 372 3.11 -35.54 9.65
N GLY A 373 2.54 -36.74 9.58
CA GLY A 373 1.51 -37.08 8.59
C GLY A 373 0.44 -36.00 8.42
N GLY A 374 0.53 -35.23 7.33
CA GLY A 374 -0.56 -34.48 6.71
C GLY A 374 -1.26 -33.37 7.53
N LEU A 375 -0.78 -32.98 8.71
CA LEU A 375 -1.46 -31.97 9.53
C LEU A 375 -0.95 -30.55 9.21
N VAL A 376 -1.48 -29.96 8.14
CA VAL A 376 -1.31 -28.55 7.77
C VAL A 376 -1.77 -27.64 8.94
N GLY A 377 -0.98 -26.59 9.22
CA GLY A 377 -1.22 -25.58 10.26
C GLY A 377 -0.38 -25.81 11.50
N VAL A 378 0.73 -25.09 11.61
CA VAL A 378 1.56 -24.98 12.82
C VAL A 378 1.16 -23.71 13.53
N ASP A 379 0.81 -23.80 14.81
CA ASP A 379 0.35 -22.65 15.60
C ASP A 379 1.51 -21.94 16.31
N ARG A 380 2.58 -22.68 16.62
CA ARG A 380 3.80 -22.15 17.27
C ARG A 380 5.05 -22.74 16.64
N LEU A 381 5.98 -21.89 16.23
CA LEU A 381 7.33 -22.26 15.81
C LEU A 381 8.31 -21.42 16.63
N ASP A 382 9.19 -22.08 17.37
CA ASP A 382 10.22 -21.44 18.17
C ASP A 382 11.59 -22.03 17.80
N ILE A 383 12.61 -21.17 17.75
CA ILE A 383 13.98 -21.54 17.41
C ILE A 383 14.88 -20.98 18.50
N GLU A 384 15.30 -21.86 19.41
CA GLU A 384 16.21 -21.53 20.49
C GLU A 384 17.66 -21.75 20.02
N PRO A 385 18.47 -20.69 19.86
CA PRO A 385 19.90 -20.85 19.64
C PRO A 385 20.54 -21.46 20.89
N LEU A 386 21.40 -22.48 20.73
CA LEU A 386 22.17 -23.01 21.86
C LEU A 386 23.16 -21.94 22.33
N VAL A 387 22.88 -21.32 23.47
CA VAL A 387 23.86 -20.51 24.20
C VAL A 387 24.59 -21.44 25.16
N GLY A 388 25.75 -21.96 24.74
CA GLY A 388 26.57 -22.86 25.55
C GLY A 388 27.99 -22.98 25.01
N GLY A 389 28.98 -22.94 25.92
CA GLY A 389 30.41 -22.90 25.60
C GLY A 389 30.92 -24.08 24.75
N ALA A 390 32.18 -23.93 24.32
CA ALA A 390 32.92 -24.63 23.25
C ALA A 390 33.00 -26.18 23.28
N GLN A 391 32.17 -26.90 24.02
CA GLN A 391 32.22 -28.36 24.13
C GLN A 391 30.89 -29.10 23.85
N ARG A 392 29.86 -28.44 23.29
CA ARG A 392 28.64 -29.14 22.85
C ARG A 392 28.49 -29.06 21.34
N VAL A 393 28.69 -30.18 20.68
CA VAL A 393 28.37 -30.38 19.26
C VAL A 393 26.86 -30.58 19.17
N GLY A 394 26.12 -29.53 18.79
CA GLY A 394 24.68 -29.59 18.54
C GLY A 394 24.19 -28.27 17.92
N GLY A 395 23.39 -28.35 16.86
CA GLY A 395 22.79 -27.17 16.21
C GLY A 395 21.53 -26.67 16.93
N PRO A 396 20.87 -25.59 16.46
CA PRO A 396 19.79 -24.93 17.19
C PRO A 396 18.63 -25.89 17.50
N ARG A 397 17.98 -25.68 18.66
CA ARG A 397 16.78 -26.42 19.03
C ARG A 397 15.59 -25.80 18.30
N VAL A 398 14.89 -26.63 17.54
CA VAL A 398 13.68 -26.25 16.82
C VAL A 398 12.50 -26.89 17.53
N THR A 399 11.54 -26.06 17.92
CA THR A 399 10.30 -26.49 18.58
C THR A 399 9.09 -26.12 17.73
N VAL A 400 8.28 -27.12 17.42
CA VAL A 400 7.06 -27.00 16.61
C VAL A 400 5.87 -27.41 17.47
N GLY A 401 4.93 -26.49 17.67
CA GLY A 401 3.73 -26.70 18.47
C GLY A 401 2.44 -26.56 17.66
N LYS A 402 1.45 -27.40 17.98
CA LYS A 402 0.09 -27.34 17.45
C LYS A 402 -0.93 -27.49 18.58
N ASP A 403 -1.87 -26.57 18.62
CA ASP A 403 -3.03 -26.65 19.52
C ASP A 403 -4.12 -27.45 18.78
N VAL A 404 -4.21 -28.74 19.06
CA VAL A 404 -5.18 -29.67 18.42
C VAL A 404 -6.62 -29.32 18.83
N SER A 405 -6.80 -28.83 20.06
CA SER A 405 -8.04 -28.29 20.59
C SER A 405 -7.75 -27.24 21.67
N ARG A 406 -8.79 -26.67 22.30
CA ARG A 406 -8.62 -25.72 23.42
C ARG A 406 -7.90 -26.32 24.64
N ASN A 407 -7.89 -27.65 24.77
CA ASN A 407 -7.36 -28.37 25.92
C ASN A 407 -6.30 -29.43 25.56
N LEU A 408 -5.91 -29.55 24.29
CA LEU A 408 -4.89 -30.50 23.85
C LEU A 408 -3.88 -29.80 22.95
N SER A 409 -2.62 -29.83 23.34
CA SER A 409 -1.50 -29.33 22.53
C SER A 409 -0.46 -30.43 22.33
N VAL A 410 0.18 -30.42 21.17
CA VAL A 410 1.28 -31.32 20.82
C VAL A 410 2.47 -30.47 20.41
N THR A 411 3.61 -30.76 21.03
CA THR A 411 4.87 -30.06 20.80
C THR A 411 5.95 -31.07 20.43
N TYR A 412 6.67 -30.79 19.34
CA TYR A 412 7.81 -31.55 18.89
C TYR A 412 9.06 -30.67 19.01
N SER A 413 10.08 -31.11 19.73
CA SER A 413 11.35 -30.40 19.88
C SER A 413 12.49 -31.28 19.39
N THR A 414 13.44 -30.70 18.64
CA THR A 414 14.61 -31.42 18.15
C THR A 414 15.83 -30.51 18.04
N ILE A 415 17.03 -31.05 18.23
CA ILE A 415 18.30 -30.36 17.99
C ILE A 415 18.75 -30.63 16.56
N LEU A 416 18.89 -29.56 15.76
CA LEU A 416 19.37 -29.70 14.39
C LEU A 416 20.80 -30.25 14.37
N GLY A 417 21.02 -31.39 13.70
CA GLY A 417 22.32 -32.05 13.64
C GLY A 417 22.55 -33.18 14.66
N SER A 418 21.56 -33.50 15.51
CA SER A 418 21.56 -34.68 16.37
C SER A 418 20.23 -35.41 16.27
N THR A 419 20.25 -36.74 16.13
CA THR A 419 19.04 -37.59 16.18
C THR A 419 18.80 -38.19 17.57
N GLN A 420 19.54 -37.76 18.59
CA GLN A 420 19.47 -38.32 19.95
C GLN A 420 18.72 -37.42 20.95
N GLU A 421 18.17 -36.29 20.50
CA GLU A 421 17.49 -35.31 21.36
C GLU A 421 16.15 -34.84 20.78
N ASP A 422 15.44 -35.69 20.03
CA ASP A 422 14.04 -35.45 19.71
C ASP A 422 13.14 -35.73 20.92
N THR A 423 12.15 -34.88 21.13
CA THR A 423 11.18 -35.02 22.21
C THR A 423 9.80 -34.64 21.71
N VAL A 424 8.83 -35.50 21.97
CA VAL A 424 7.41 -35.25 21.70
C VAL A 424 6.70 -35.04 23.02
N THR A 425 6.10 -33.89 23.20
CA THR A 425 5.29 -33.55 24.38
C THR A 425 3.84 -33.39 23.99
N VAL A 426 2.96 -34.13 24.63
CA VAL A 426 1.50 -33.98 24.52
C VAL A 426 0.99 -33.43 25.84
N GLU A 427 0.41 -32.24 25.84
CA GLU A 427 -0.19 -31.64 27.04
C GLU A 427 -1.71 -31.64 26.92
N TYR A 428 -2.38 -32.22 27.91
CA TYR A 428 -3.83 -32.20 28.05
C TYR A 428 -4.23 -31.43 29.30
N ARG A 429 -4.92 -30.30 29.11
CA ARG A 429 -5.38 -29.42 30.17
C ARG A 429 -6.72 -29.90 30.72
N LEU A 430 -6.72 -30.37 31.98
CA LEU A 430 -7.92 -30.81 32.69
C LEU A 430 -8.72 -29.61 33.24
N THR A 431 -8.01 -28.64 33.81
CA THR A 431 -8.54 -27.37 34.32
C THR A 431 -7.53 -26.25 34.06
N ASP A 432 -7.87 -24.99 34.32
CA ASP A 432 -6.93 -23.87 34.10
C ASP A 432 -5.62 -23.99 34.90
N ASP A 433 -5.64 -24.76 36.00
CA ASP A 433 -4.51 -24.93 36.92
C ASP A 433 -3.92 -26.35 36.89
N LEU A 434 -4.52 -27.32 36.18
CA LEU A 434 -4.09 -28.72 36.15
C LEU A 434 -3.95 -29.24 34.70
N SER A 435 -2.76 -29.74 34.35
CA SER A 435 -2.50 -30.43 33.08
C SER A 435 -1.78 -31.77 33.27
N ILE A 436 -2.07 -32.71 32.37
CA ILE A 436 -1.31 -33.97 32.21
C ILE A 436 -0.36 -33.78 31.03
N LEU A 437 0.90 -34.15 31.22
CA LEU A 437 1.91 -34.12 30.17
C LEU A 437 2.37 -35.54 29.87
N GLY A 438 2.27 -35.97 28.62
CA GLY A 438 2.96 -37.15 28.11
C GLY A 438 4.22 -36.69 27.38
N VAL A 439 5.39 -37.22 27.76
CA VAL A 439 6.66 -36.94 27.11
C VAL A 439 7.22 -38.22 26.54
N ARG A 440 7.57 -38.22 25.25
CA ARG A 440 8.31 -39.29 24.60
C ARG A 440 9.67 -38.76 24.17
N ASP A 441 10.74 -39.39 24.64
CA ASP A 441 12.10 -39.01 24.25
C ASP A 441 12.60 -39.76 23.00
N ALA A 442 13.82 -39.43 22.59
CA ALA A 442 14.52 -39.99 21.44
C ALA A 442 14.77 -41.50 21.53
N ARG A 443 14.86 -42.05 22.74
CA ARG A 443 15.05 -43.48 22.99
C ARG A 443 13.73 -44.23 22.94
N GLY A 444 12.61 -43.51 22.83
CA GLY A 444 11.27 -44.05 22.84
C GLY A 444 10.73 -44.29 24.24
N ASP A 445 11.43 -43.82 25.28
CA ASP A 445 10.94 -43.87 26.65
C ASP A 445 9.76 -42.89 26.79
N VAL A 446 8.69 -43.34 27.44
CA VAL A 446 7.46 -42.56 27.61
C VAL A 446 7.27 -42.26 29.09
N GLY A 447 7.28 -40.97 29.43
CA GLY A 447 6.96 -40.44 30.74
C GLY A 447 5.56 -39.80 30.76
N VAL A 448 4.90 -39.86 31.91
CA VAL A 448 3.65 -39.14 32.16
C VAL A 448 3.81 -38.33 33.44
N ASP A 449 3.67 -37.02 33.31
CA ASP A 449 3.76 -36.06 34.41
C ASP A 449 2.42 -35.36 34.63
N VAL A 450 2.19 -34.89 35.86
CA VAL A 450 1.05 -34.04 36.21
C VAL A 450 1.57 -32.69 36.66
N LYS A 451 1.15 -31.63 35.98
CA LYS A 451 1.55 -30.25 36.26
C LYS A 451 0.39 -29.49 36.90
N TYR A 452 0.65 -28.94 38.08
CA TYR A 452 -0.27 -28.05 38.77
C TYR A 452 0.34 -26.64 38.85
N SER A 453 -0.37 -25.63 38.37
CA SER A 453 0.10 -24.24 38.33
C SER A 453 -0.65 -23.39 39.35
N ILE A 454 0.08 -22.72 40.25
CA ILE A 454 -0.49 -21.78 41.22
C ILE A 454 -0.12 -20.37 40.77
N ARG A 455 -1.12 -19.52 40.55
CA ARG A 455 -0.90 -18.09 40.29
C ARG A 455 -0.93 -17.33 41.61
N PHE A 456 0.15 -16.63 41.92
CA PHE A 456 0.18 -15.69 43.05
C PHE A 456 -0.26 -14.31 42.55
N ALA A 457 -1.16 -13.68 43.29
CA ALA A 457 -1.69 -12.35 43.00
C ALA A 457 -0.73 -11.24 43.44
#